data_AF-A0A9C8WS41-F1
#
_entry.id   AF-A0A9C8WS41-F1
#
_cell.length_a   1.000
_cell.length_b   1.000
_cell.length_c   1.000
_cell.angle_alpha   90.00
_cell.angle_beta   90.00
_cell.angle_gamma   90.00
#
_symmetry.space_group_name_H-M   'P 1'
#
loop_
_entity.id
_entity.type
_entity.pdbx_description
1 polymer ?
#
loop_
_entity_poly.entity_id
_entity_poly.type
_entity_poly.pdbx_seq_one_letter_code
_entity_poly.pdbx_strand_id
1 'polypeptide(L)'
;MKGNTAKKNSSSNLLEQYHKLGNQGQLILQLLAIQVDNCSKSKLAQCLSGLKIKGIVLDKVSPVLVGKIVTPLEQKGLVIKTKFGLRCPDTLRPHVVLHALKTKEFKPLAERVQKILPLEERYYGEGRDFTNPDQVLREMQIAGFTGRSAGTLLSIAYKAGQWFVLDEEGNDPFKRMLPHDMLEQFLPYMAEPTSIFLLQNILEWAMDTYHPHTSDYYKTLVTLQRSRIKKKEDCTPLLTIILLRGDCEQAGFFLQKKPWPEPYEQLAYSGWLAFITGDNQLAIDTFARALALYKKLERKRKTFLPDYPGVFHTLALIKSGDPLLMQQAYDQILLMDKDKRSYADLLVSWKKVLERQLGLPPNKKKNTSYSSHFMMKLNGTDVILQRLPLVWLDSKELKRNAKQLENIKVRASLSGFLWPAALAAELLAAAGVQRKINLAYCRELQTGMGTVGLTDMVEEKPEWEAGLEAIINLAKGGAAGKAK
;
A
#
# COMPACT_ATOMS: atom_id res chain seq x y z
N MET A 1 8.96 -42.63 -11.15
CA MET A 1 8.77 -41.44 -10.29
C MET A 1 8.98 -41.84 -8.84
N LYS A 2 10.21 -41.72 -8.32
CA LYS A 2 10.50 -41.95 -6.90
C LYS A 2 10.47 -40.60 -6.20
N GLY A 3 9.53 -40.44 -5.27
CA GLY A 3 9.35 -39.24 -4.48
C GLY A 3 10.57 -38.97 -3.60
N ASN A 4 11.10 -37.76 -3.70
CA ASN A 4 12.12 -37.27 -2.79
C ASN A 4 11.39 -36.51 -1.67
N THR A 5 11.10 -37.22 -0.58
CA THR A 5 10.52 -36.68 0.65
C THR A 5 11.57 -35.84 1.38
N ALA A 6 11.73 -34.58 0.99
CA ALA A 6 12.45 -33.61 1.79
C ALA A 6 11.65 -33.39 3.10
N LYS A 7 12.13 -33.93 4.22
CA LYS A 7 11.66 -33.59 5.57
C LYS A 7 11.64 -32.07 5.68
N LYS A 8 10.45 -31.48 5.86
CA LYS A 8 10.29 -30.06 6.22
C LYS A 8 10.89 -29.87 7.62
N ASN A 9 12.18 -29.54 7.69
CA ASN A 9 12.78 -29.06 8.93
C ASN A 9 12.11 -27.72 9.31
N SER A 10 11.72 -27.56 10.57
CA SER A 10 11.19 -26.28 11.07
C SER A 10 12.26 -25.18 11.00
N SER A 11 11.86 -23.92 10.80
CA SER A 11 12.78 -22.78 10.70
C SER A 11 13.72 -22.65 11.91
N SER A 12 13.22 -22.99 13.11
CA SER A 12 14.01 -23.01 14.35
C SER A 12 15.18 -24.00 14.29
N ASN A 13 14.94 -25.20 13.75
CA ASN A 13 15.95 -26.24 13.63
C ASN A 13 17.06 -25.84 12.62
N LEU A 14 16.68 -25.25 11.48
CA LEU A 14 17.65 -24.75 10.50
C LEU A 14 18.54 -23.64 11.08
N LEU A 15 17.97 -22.75 11.89
CA LEU A 15 18.72 -21.66 12.54
C LEU A 15 19.75 -22.19 13.55
N GLU A 16 19.37 -23.15 14.39
CA GLU A 16 20.32 -23.79 15.32
C GLU A 16 21.46 -24.48 14.57
N GLN A 17 21.15 -25.19 13.49
CA GLN A 17 22.16 -25.85 12.67
C GLN A 17 23.10 -24.83 12.00
N TYR A 18 22.58 -23.69 11.55
CA TYR A 18 23.37 -22.59 11.01
C TYR A 18 24.39 -22.07 12.02
N HIS A 19 23.96 -21.82 13.27
CA HIS A 19 24.87 -21.34 14.33
C HIS A 19 25.95 -22.35 14.72
N LYS A 20 25.71 -23.66 14.53
CA LYS A 20 26.69 -24.74 14.75
C LYS A 20 27.70 -24.89 13.60
N LEU A 21 27.54 -24.17 12.49
CA LEU A 21 28.50 -24.24 11.38
C LEU A 21 29.80 -23.51 11.71
N GLY A 22 30.92 -24.03 11.20
CA GLY A 22 32.17 -23.27 11.17
C GLY A 22 32.10 -22.06 10.24
N ASN A 23 33.04 -21.13 10.40
CA ASN A 23 33.07 -19.83 9.70
C ASN A 23 32.88 -19.93 8.18
N GLN A 24 33.50 -20.92 7.52
CA GLN A 24 33.38 -21.10 6.07
C GLN A 24 31.95 -21.46 5.62
N GLY A 25 31.26 -22.32 6.38
CA GLY A 25 29.88 -22.70 6.09
C GLY A 25 28.92 -21.53 6.30
N GLN A 26 29.13 -20.76 7.36
CA GLN A 26 28.36 -19.53 7.62
C GLN A 26 28.56 -18.50 6.51
N LEU A 27 29.80 -18.30 6.06
CA LEU A 27 30.14 -17.34 5.00
C LEU A 27 29.49 -17.68 3.65
N ILE A 28 29.48 -18.96 3.27
CA ILE A 28 28.79 -19.43 2.06
C ILE A 28 27.29 -19.12 2.15
N LEU A 29 26.66 -19.40 3.29
CA LEU A 29 25.25 -19.13 3.49
C LEU A 29 24.95 -17.63 3.50
N GLN A 30 25.80 -16.80 4.09
CA GLN A 30 25.65 -15.33 4.04
C GLN A 30 25.71 -14.82 2.60
N LEU A 31 26.66 -15.29 1.79
CA LEU A 31 26.72 -14.91 0.37
C LEU A 31 25.46 -15.34 -0.39
N LEU A 32 24.98 -16.57 -0.18
CA LEU A 32 23.76 -17.06 -0.80
C LEU A 32 22.51 -16.30 -0.33
N ALA A 33 22.46 -15.91 0.95
CA ALA A 33 21.36 -15.15 1.52
C ALA A 33 21.32 -13.71 1.00
N ILE A 34 22.48 -13.09 0.78
CA ILE A 34 22.60 -11.75 0.19
C ILE A 34 22.32 -11.80 -1.31
N GLN A 35 22.80 -12.82 -2.03
CA GLN A 35 22.57 -12.98 -3.47
C GLN A 35 21.10 -13.29 -3.81
N VAL A 36 20.37 -13.95 -2.91
CA VAL A 36 18.95 -14.37 -3.05
C VAL A 36 18.72 -15.38 -4.19
N ASP A 37 19.04 -15.00 -5.43
CA ASP A 37 18.90 -15.82 -6.63
C ASP A 37 19.93 -16.97 -6.65
N ASN A 38 19.75 -17.89 -7.60
CA ASN A 38 20.62 -19.03 -7.81
C ASN A 38 22.05 -18.59 -8.13
N CYS A 39 23.02 -19.22 -7.46
CA CYS A 39 24.43 -18.96 -7.65
C CYS A 39 25.19 -20.24 -7.97
N SER A 40 26.01 -20.22 -9.02
CA SER A 40 26.85 -21.38 -9.38
C SER A 40 28.03 -21.52 -8.41
N LYS A 41 28.56 -22.75 -8.27
CA LYS A 41 29.76 -23.00 -7.45
C LYS A 41 30.96 -22.15 -7.90
N SER A 42 31.08 -21.91 -9.21
CA SER A 42 32.15 -21.07 -9.78
C SER A 42 32.02 -19.62 -9.35
N LYS A 43 30.81 -19.05 -9.44
CA LYS A 43 30.55 -17.68 -9.00
C LYS A 43 30.69 -17.51 -7.49
N LEU A 44 30.25 -18.49 -6.69
CA LEU A 44 30.51 -18.51 -5.24
C LEU A 44 32.02 -18.51 -4.93
N ALA A 45 32.80 -19.33 -5.62
CA ALA A 45 34.25 -19.37 -5.46
C ALA A 45 34.91 -18.02 -5.79
N GLN A 46 34.45 -17.34 -6.86
CA GLN A 46 34.91 -16.00 -7.22
C GLN A 46 34.53 -14.94 -6.18
N CYS A 47 33.32 -15.02 -5.60
CA CYS A 47 32.91 -14.13 -4.53
C CYS A 47 33.75 -14.33 -3.26
N LEU A 48 34.06 -15.57 -2.91
CA LEU A 48 34.85 -15.90 -1.71
C LEU A 48 36.33 -15.54 -1.86
N SER A 49 36.87 -15.62 -3.08
CA SER A 49 38.29 -15.35 -3.36
C SER A 49 38.64 -13.89 -3.07
N GLY A 50 39.62 -13.70 -2.19
CA GLY A 50 40.13 -12.37 -1.81
C GLY A 50 39.33 -11.64 -0.73
N LEU A 51 38.31 -12.28 -0.13
CA LEU A 51 37.64 -11.74 1.05
C LEU A 51 38.52 -11.93 2.29
N LYS A 52 38.74 -10.84 3.03
CA LYS A 52 39.36 -10.84 4.37
C LYS A 52 38.27 -10.64 5.41
N ILE A 53 37.68 -11.74 5.88
CA ILE A 53 36.60 -11.70 6.87
C ILE A 53 37.00 -12.55 8.07
N LYS A 54 36.93 -11.99 9.28
CA LYS A 54 37.30 -12.64 10.56
C LYS A 54 38.69 -13.30 10.56
N GLY A 55 39.69 -12.66 9.95
CA GLY A 55 41.07 -13.20 9.92
C GLY A 55 41.27 -14.41 9.00
N ILE A 56 40.23 -14.88 8.31
CA ILE A 56 40.37 -15.94 7.29
C ILE A 56 40.72 -15.25 5.98
N VAL A 57 41.93 -15.48 5.49
CA VAL A 57 42.31 -15.17 4.11
C VAL A 57 41.97 -16.38 3.26
N LEU A 58 40.87 -16.30 2.51
CA LEU A 58 40.53 -17.32 1.51
C LEU A 58 41.25 -17.00 0.19
N ASP A 59 42.55 -17.27 0.15
CA ASP A 59 43.32 -17.16 -1.08
C ASP A 59 43.04 -18.36 -1.99
N LYS A 60 42.60 -18.07 -3.22
CA LYS A 60 42.30 -19.04 -4.30
C LYS A 60 41.28 -20.11 -3.91
N VAL A 61 40.04 -19.70 -3.65
CA VAL A 61 38.93 -20.63 -3.47
C VAL A 61 38.56 -21.27 -4.80
N SER A 62 38.63 -22.60 -4.88
CA SER A 62 38.23 -23.35 -6.09
C SER A 62 36.75 -23.80 -6.02
N PRO A 63 36.08 -24.00 -7.16
CA PRO A 63 34.72 -24.55 -7.19
C PRO A 63 34.62 -25.94 -6.54
N VAL A 64 35.71 -26.71 -6.54
CA VAL A 64 35.82 -28.03 -5.90
C VAL A 64 35.75 -27.89 -4.38
N LEU A 65 36.48 -26.92 -3.81
CA LEU A 65 36.44 -26.63 -2.37
C LEU A 65 35.03 -26.19 -1.95
N VAL A 66 34.41 -25.28 -2.71
CA VAL A 66 33.01 -24.88 -2.49
C VAL A 66 32.09 -26.10 -2.53
N GLY A 67 32.30 -27.02 -3.48
CA GLY A 67 31.56 -28.28 -3.57
C GLY A 67 31.66 -29.12 -2.29
N LYS A 68 32.86 -29.29 -1.74
CA LYS A 68 33.09 -30.06 -0.50
C LYS A 68 32.37 -29.48 0.70
N ILE A 69 32.27 -28.15 0.79
CA ILE A 69 31.57 -27.47 1.90
C ILE A 69 30.05 -27.48 1.69
N VAL A 70 29.58 -27.27 0.45
CA VAL A 70 28.15 -27.19 0.13
C VAL A 70 27.45 -28.54 0.26
N THR A 71 28.08 -29.65 -0.11
CA THR A 71 27.42 -30.97 -0.06
C THR A 71 26.88 -31.33 1.33
N PRO A 72 27.64 -31.18 2.43
CA PRO A 72 27.10 -31.33 3.79
C PRO A 72 25.97 -30.34 4.13
N LEU A 73 26.03 -29.10 3.64
CA LEU A 73 25.00 -28.09 3.87
C LEU A 73 23.69 -28.43 3.15
N GLU A 74 23.79 -28.97 1.94
CA GLU A 74 22.67 -29.50 1.15
C GLU A 74 21.98 -30.66 1.88
N GLN A 75 22.76 -31.61 2.40
CA GLN A 75 22.24 -32.75 3.18
C GLN A 75 21.49 -32.32 4.44
N LYS A 76 21.90 -31.20 5.05
CA LYS A 76 21.25 -30.59 6.22
C LYS A 76 20.04 -29.71 5.86
N GLY A 77 19.77 -29.50 4.58
CA GLY A 77 18.72 -28.60 4.11
C GLY A 77 19.03 -27.11 4.31
N LEU A 78 20.29 -26.76 4.59
CA LEU A 78 20.75 -25.38 4.76
C LEU A 78 21.03 -24.69 3.40
N VAL A 79 21.27 -25.48 2.34
CA VAL A 79 21.39 -25.01 0.96
C VAL A 79 20.41 -25.79 0.09
N ILE A 80 19.69 -25.09 -0.79
CA ILE A 80 18.84 -25.70 -1.81
C ILE A 80 19.62 -25.73 -3.12
N LYS A 81 19.72 -26.92 -3.72
CA LYS A 81 20.26 -27.11 -5.06
C LYS A 81 19.12 -27.15 -6.08
N THR A 82 19.17 -26.26 -7.05
CA THR A 82 18.24 -26.20 -8.17
C THR A 82 18.96 -26.56 -9.46
N LYS A 83 18.22 -26.67 -10.58
CA LYS A 83 18.82 -26.83 -11.92
C LYS A 83 19.66 -25.61 -12.34
N PHE A 84 19.45 -24.46 -11.70
CA PHE A 84 20.11 -23.18 -12.03
C PHE A 84 21.26 -22.83 -11.07
N GLY A 85 21.40 -23.52 -9.94
CA GLY A 85 22.49 -23.27 -9.01
C GLY A 85 22.15 -23.60 -7.57
N LEU A 86 22.83 -22.91 -6.65
CA LEU A 86 22.68 -23.04 -5.21
C LEU A 86 21.98 -21.79 -4.68
N ARG A 87 21.08 -21.95 -3.70
CA ARG A 87 20.42 -20.83 -3.01
C ARG A 87 20.23 -21.12 -1.52
N CYS A 88 20.09 -20.04 -0.75
CA CYS A 88 19.66 -20.14 0.65
C CYS A 88 18.14 -20.44 0.69
N PRO A 89 17.65 -21.31 1.60
CA PRO A 89 16.23 -21.43 1.88
C PRO A 89 15.62 -20.08 2.29
N ASP A 90 14.43 -19.76 1.78
CA ASP A 90 13.76 -18.49 2.07
C ASP A 90 13.42 -18.34 3.56
N THR A 91 13.14 -19.44 4.25
CA THR A 91 12.86 -19.47 5.69
C THR A 91 14.10 -19.20 6.54
N LEU A 92 15.30 -19.47 6.03
CA LEU A 92 16.57 -19.27 6.75
C LEU A 92 17.21 -17.92 6.40
N ARG A 93 16.99 -17.42 5.18
CA ARG A 93 17.65 -16.23 4.62
C ARG A 93 17.57 -15.01 5.54
N PRO A 94 16.41 -14.58 6.09
CA PRO A 94 16.35 -13.41 6.94
C PRO A 94 17.25 -13.52 8.18
N HIS A 95 17.29 -14.68 8.83
CA HIS A 95 18.17 -14.89 9.98
C HIS A 95 19.65 -14.81 9.62
N VAL A 96 20.03 -15.35 8.46
CA VAL A 96 21.41 -15.31 7.97
C VAL A 96 21.82 -13.88 7.59
N VAL A 97 20.93 -13.12 6.95
CA VAL A 97 21.16 -11.70 6.66
C VAL A 97 21.32 -10.90 7.96
N LEU A 98 20.41 -11.09 8.93
CA LEU A 98 20.51 -10.41 10.23
C LEU A 98 21.81 -10.75 10.96
N HIS A 99 22.26 -12.01 10.90
CA HIS A 99 23.55 -12.38 11.46
C HIS A 99 24.70 -11.64 10.76
N ALA A 100 24.71 -11.58 9.42
CA ALA A 100 25.72 -10.83 8.66
C ALA A 100 25.73 -9.32 8.99
N LEU A 101 24.57 -8.74 9.29
CA LEU A 101 24.46 -7.35 9.74
C LEU A 101 25.07 -7.17 11.14
N LYS A 102 24.70 -8.05 12.10
CA LYS A 102 25.24 -8.07 13.46
C LYS A 102 26.76 -8.21 13.50
N THR A 103 27.32 -9.04 12.61
CA THR A 103 28.76 -9.27 12.52
C THR A 103 29.50 -8.25 11.65
N LYS A 104 28.81 -7.25 11.08
CA LYS A 104 29.35 -6.25 10.13
C LYS A 104 29.95 -6.85 8.86
N GLU A 105 29.54 -8.06 8.50
CA GLU A 105 30.01 -8.79 7.30
C GLU A 105 29.15 -8.48 6.07
N PHE A 106 27.93 -7.98 6.25
CA PHE A 106 26.98 -7.77 5.15
C PHE A 106 27.53 -6.87 4.03
N LYS A 107 28.05 -5.68 4.36
CA LYS A 107 28.47 -4.70 3.35
C LYS A 107 29.63 -5.21 2.47
N PRO A 108 30.75 -5.73 3.01
CA PRO A 108 31.81 -6.33 2.19
C PRO A 108 31.31 -7.47 1.28
N LEU A 109 30.39 -8.30 1.79
CA LEU A 109 29.81 -9.40 1.02
C LEU A 109 28.91 -8.90 -0.11
N ALA A 110 28.06 -7.90 0.16
CA ALA A 110 27.18 -7.28 -0.81
C ALA A 110 27.95 -6.60 -1.95
N GLU A 111 29.01 -5.84 -1.63
CA GLU A 111 29.91 -5.24 -2.63
C GLU A 111 30.53 -6.31 -3.53
N ARG A 112 30.90 -7.45 -2.93
CA ARG A 112 31.51 -8.53 -3.69
C ARG A 112 30.52 -9.25 -4.61
N VAL A 113 29.30 -9.46 -4.13
CA VAL A 113 28.17 -9.98 -4.92
C VAL A 113 27.92 -9.07 -6.13
N GLN A 114 27.75 -7.76 -5.93
CA GLN A 114 27.51 -6.82 -7.03
C GLN A 114 28.65 -6.78 -8.05
N LYS A 115 29.90 -6.94 -7.61
CA LYS A 115 31.08 -6.95 -8.50
C LYS A 115 31.20 -8.22 -9.35
N ILE A 116 30.83 -9.39 -8.83
CA ILE A 116 31.01 -10.69 -9.52
C ILE A 116 29.74 -11.13 -10.27
N LEU A 117 28.58 -10.69 -9.78
CA LEU A 117 27.25 -10.97 -10.29
C LEU A 117 26.51 -9.66 -10.59
N PRO A 118 27.06 -8.78 -11.47
CA PRO A 118 26.39 -7.56 -11.85
C PRO A 118 25.06 -7.89 -12.54
N LEU A 119 24.04 -7.06 -12.33
CA LEU A 119 22.87 -7.04 -13.21
C LEU A 119 23.22 -6.18 -14.42
N GLU A 120 22.73 -6.56 -15.59
CA GLU A 120 22.89 -5.77 -16.79
C GLU A 120 22.20 -4.41 -16.62
N GLU A 121 22.92 -3.35 -16.96
CA GLU A 121 22.36 -2.01 -17.12
C GLU A 121 21.92 -1.87 -18.58
N ARG A 122 20.72 -1.34 -18.83
CA ARG A 122 20.31 -1.04 -20.20
C ARG A 122 21.24 -0.01 -20.84
N TYR A 123 21.40 -0.14 -22.15
CA TYR A 123 21.89 0.95 -22.99
C TYR A 123 21.13 2.24 -22.66
N TYR A 124 21.87 3.35 -22.49
CA TYR A 124 21.38 4.69 -22.13
C TYR A 124 21.11 4.99 -20.65
N GLY A 125 21.62 4.19 -19.71
CA GLY A 125 21.63 4.60 -18.29
C GLY A 125 20.24 4.64 -17.64
N GLU A 126 19.24 4.05 -18.30
CA GLU A 126 17.88 3.88 -17.77
C GLU A 126 17.81 2.88 -16.62
N GLY A 127 18.97 2.34 -16.20
CA GLY A 127 19.27 1.55 -15.01
C GLY A 127 19.15 0.03 -15.20
N ARG A 128 19.05 -0.72 -14.09
CA ARG A 128 19.20 -2.18 -14.08
C ARG A 128 17.97 -2.92 -14.60
N ASP A 129 18.20 -3.94 -15.43
CA ASP A 129 17.20 -4.92 -15.82
C ASP A 129 17.13 -6.07 -14.81
N PHE A 130 15.90 -6.43 -14.43
CA PHE A 130 15.62 -7.54 -13.54
C PHE A 130 14.98 -8.65 -14.36
N THR A 131 15.52 -9.87 -14.29
CA THR A 131 14.94 -11.03 -14.99
C THR A 131 14.01 -11.85 -14.10
N ASN A 132 14.08 -11.65 -12.77
CA ASN A 132 13.20 -12.31 -11.81
C ASN A 132 13.04 -11.50 -10.51
N PRO A 133 12.03 -11.82 -9.67
CA PRO A 133 11.80 -11.15 -8.38
C PRO A 133 12.94 -11.30 -7.35
N ASP A 134 13.74 -12.36 -7.43
CA ASP A 134 14.87 -12.58 -6.49
C ASP A 134 15.98 -11.54 -6.72
N GLN A 135 16.21 -11.11 -7.95
CA GLN A 135 17.15 -10.02 -8.26
C GLN A 135 16.65 -8.66 -7.73
N VAL A 136 15.34 -8.42 -7.77
CA VAL A 136 14.74 -7.22 -7.16
C VAL A 136 15.00 -7.24 -5.66
N LEU A 137 14.68 -8.35 -4.99
CA LEU A 137 14.90 -8.53 -3.55
C LEU A 137 16.37 -8.35 -3.18
N ARG A 138 17.29 -8.93 -3.96
CA ARG A 138 18.74 -8.77 -3.78
C ARG A 138 19.13 -7.29 -3.77
N GLU A 139 18.74 -6.54 -4.81
CA GLU A 139 19.15 -5.14 -4.91
C GLU A 139 18.46 -4.24 -3.88
N MET A 140 17.21 -4.55 -3.50
CA MET A 140 16.54 -3.87 -2.39
C MET A 140 17.26 -4.11 -1.06
N GLN A 141 17.60 -5.36 -0.75
CA GLN A 141 18.35 -5.69 0.48
C GLN A 141 19.69 -4.97 0.52
N ILE A 142 20.45 -5.01 -0.57
CA ILE A 142 21.75 -4.34 -0.64
C ILE A 142 21.58 -2.83 -0.49
N ALA A 143 20.63 -2.21 -1.20
CA ALA A 143 20.38 -0.77 -1.08
C ALA A 143 19.98 -0.37 0.34
N GLY A 144 19.06 -1.12 0.96
CA GLY A 144 18.54 -0.85 2.30
C GLY A 144 19.61 -0.92 3.39
N PHE A 145 20.47 -1.95 3.35
CA PHE A 145 21.44 -2.22 4.41
C PHE A 145 22.85 -1.65 4.17
N THR A 146 23.14 -1.07 3.00
CA THR A 146 24.43 -0.39 2.74
C THR A 146 24.36 1.13 2.85
N GLY A 147 23.22 1.67 3.26
CA GLY A 147 23.03 3.11 3.47
C GLY A 147 22.76 3.90 2.19
N ARG A 148 22.22 3.26 1.14
CA ARG A 148 21.74 3.99 -0.04
C ARG A 148 20.45 4.75 0.30
N SER A 149 20.15 5.78 -0.48
CA SER A 149 18.96 6.62 -0.28
C SER A 149 17.66 5.86 -0.52
N ALA A 150 16.58 6.28 0.16
CA ALA A 150 15.22 5.79 -0.08
C ALA A 150 14.81 5.89 -1.57
N GLY A 151 15.25 6.94 -2.27
CA GLY A 151 15.01 7.09 -3.72
C GLY A 151 15.60 5.94 -4.56
N THR A 152 16.69 5.32 -4.11
CA THR A 152 17.25 4.13 -4.77
C THR A 152 16.27 2.96 -4.66
N LEU A 153 15.70 2.73 -3.48
CA LEU A 153 14.71 1.68 -3.26
C LEU A 153 13.45 1.91 -4.07
N LEU A 154 12.95 3.15 -4.11
CA LEU A 154 11.81 3.53 -4.94
C LEU A 154 12.07 3.22 -6.41
N SER A 155 13.26 3.57 -6.93
CA SER A 155 13.61 3.29 -8.32
C SER A 155 13.65 1.80 -8.65
N ILE A 156 14.10 0.96 -7.71
CA ILE A 156 14.13 -0.50 -7.86
C ILE A 156 12.70 -1.05 -7.85
N ALA A 157 11.87 -0.62 -6.89
CA ALA A 157 10.49 -1.06 -6.74
C ALA A 157 9.62 -0.64 -7.93
N TYR A 158 9.75 0.60 -8.39
CA TYR A 158 9.02 1.12 -9.55
C TYR A 158 9.30 0.28 -10.80
N LYS A 159 10.57 -0.05 -11.06
CA LYS A 159 10.93 -0.93 -12.17
C LYS A 159 10.41 -2.33 -11.98
N ALA A 160 10.51 -2.90 -10.78
CA ALA A 160 9.95 -4.22 -10.51
C ALA A 160 8.46 -4.28 -10.84
N GLY A 161 7.69 -3.24 -10.49
CA GLY A 161 6.26 -3.14 -10.80
C GLY A 161 5.91 -2.97 -12.28
N GLN A 162 6.87 -2.63 -13.15
CA GLN A 162 6.66 -2.60 -14.62
C GLN A 162 6.75 -4.00 -15.24
N TRP A 163 7.55 -4.90 -14.66
CA TRP A 163 7.92 -6.18 -15.27
C TRP A 163 7.36 -7.39 -14.54
N PHE A 164 7.06 -7.27 -13.24
CA PHE A 164 6.53 -8.34 -12.43
C PHE A 164 5.18 -7.96 -11.85
N VAL A 165 4.22 -8.89 -11.94
CA VAL A 165 3.03 -8.85 -11.09
C VAL A 165 3.50 -9.20 -9.68
N LEU A 166 3.65 -8.19 -8.82
CA LEU A 166 3.90 -8.39 -7.41
C LEU A 166 2.64 -9.03 -6.81
N ASP A 167 2.67 -10.35 -6.62
CA ASP A 167 1.50 -11.09 -6.14
C ASP A 167 1.23 -10.87 -4.64
N GLU A 168 -0.05 -11.05 -4.27
CA GLU A 168 -0.49 -11.02 -2.87
C GLU A 168 0.09 -12.20 -2.06
N GLU A 169 0.47 -13.29 -2.72
CA GLU A 169 0.83 -14.59 -2.14
C GLU A 169 2.28 -14.72 -1.63
N GLY A 170 3.08 -13.66 -1.70
CA GLY A 170 4.35 -13.58 -0.96
C GLY A 170 5.59 -13.27 -1.78
N ASN A 171 5.45 -12.93 -3.07
CA ASN A 171 6.58 -12.49 -3.89
C ASN A 171 6.88 -10.99 -3.80
N ASP A 172 6.15 -10.24 -2.98
CA ASP A 172 6.45 -8.85 -2.69
C ASP A 172 7.86 -8.70 -2.07
N PRO A 173 8.78 -7.99 -2.73
CA PRO A 173 10.17 -7.86 -2.29
C PRO A 173 10.30 -7.05 -1.00
N PHE A 174 9.36 -6.17 -0.65
CA PHE A 174 9.36 -5.47 0.63
C PHE A 174 9.10 -6.43 1.79
N LYS A 175 8.09 -7.31 1.66
CA LYS A 175 7.78 -8.35 2.67
C LYS A 175 8.93 -9.34 2.83
N ARG A 176 9.52 -9.77 1.71
CA ARG A 176 10.63 -10.72 1.73
C ARG A 176 11.90 -10.08 2.28
N MET A 177 12.09 -8.77 2.09
CA MET A 177 13.24 -8.05 2.65
C MET A 177 13.12 -7.91 4.18
N LEU A 178 11.93 -7.53 4.66
CA LEU A 178 11.63 -7.30 6.06
C LEU A 178 10.49 -8.22 6.51
N PRO A 179 10.79 -9.46 6.94
CA PRO A 179 9.78 -10.31 7.53
C PRO A 179 9.18 -9.64 8.76
N HIS A 180 7.86 -9.72 8.86
CA HIS A 180 7.07 -9.12 9.93
C HIS A 180 7.64 -9.36 11.34
N ASP A 181 7.91 -10.63 11.65
CA ASP A 181 8.38 -11.13 12.95
C ASP A 181 9.82 -10.73 13.28
N MET A 182 10.54 -10.14 12.33
CA MET A 182 11.92 -9.71 12.48
C MET A 182 12.13 -8.21 12.26
N LEU A 183 11.05 -7.47 12.01
CA LEU A 183 11.09 -6.06 11.62
C LEU A 183 11.94 -5.22 12.58
N GLU A 184 11.65 -5.27 13.88
CA GLU A 184 12.38 -4.51 14.91
C GLU A 184 13.88 -4.83 14.96
N GLN A 185 14.27 -6.05 14.59
CA GLN A 185 15.66 -6.47 14.59
C GLN A 185 16.44 -5.92 13.39
N PHE A 186 15.76 -5.63 12.27
CA PHE A 186 16.38 -5.10 11.06
C PHE A 186 16.50 -3.57 11.04
N LEU A 187 15.53 -2.87 11.64
CA LEU A 187 15.46 -1.41 11.60
C LEU A 187 16.74 -0.69 12.04
N PRO A 188 17.47 -1.14 13.10
CA PRO A 188 18.71 -0.49 13.53
C PRO A 188 19.85 -0.52 12.49
N TYR A 189 19.75 -1.37 11.45
CA TYR A 189 20.78 -1.52 10.42
C TYR A 189 20.48 -0.75 9.13
N MET A 190 19.36 -0.02 9.10
CA MET A 190 18.96 0.81 7.97
C MET A 190 19.12 2.29 8.31
N ALA A 191 19.39 3.10 7.29
CA ALA A 191 19.27 4.55 7.45
C ALA A 191 17.80 4.88 7.76
N GLU A 192 17.55 5.72 8.76
CA GLU A 192 16.18 5.97 9.21
C GLU A 192 15.21 6.48 8.11
N PRO A 193 15.59 7.38 7.18
CA PRO A 193 14.72 7.74 6.05
C PRO A 193 14.33 6.54 5.18
N THR A 194 15.25 5.57 5.04
CA THR A 194 15.01 4.31 4.32
C THR A 194 14.05 3.42 5.10
N SER A 195 14.21 3.31 6.42
CA SER A 195 13.28 2.57 7.28
C SER A 195 11.85 3.12 7.21
N ILE A 196 11.69 4.45 7.29
CA ILE A 196 10.39 5.12 7.20
C ILE A 196 9.75 4.83 5.83
N PHE A 197 10.50 5.06 4.75
CA PHE A 197 10.02 4.81 3.39
C PHE A 197 9.54 3.36 3.21
N LEU A 198 10.32 2.39 3.69
CA LEU A 198 9.97 0.96 3.59
C LEU A 198 8.71 0.62 4.36
N LEU A 199 8.59 1.13 5.59
CA LEU A 199 7.41 0.91 6.41
C LEU A 199 6.16 1.56 5.82
N GLN A 200 6.28 2.74 5.21
CA GLN A 200 5.17 3.39 4.50
C GLN A 200 4.69 2.51 3.33
N ASN A 201 5.60 1.98 2.51
CA ASN A 201 5.23 1.09 1.40
C ASN A 201 4.62 -0.24 1.88
N ILE A 202 5.16 -0.83 2.96
CA ILE A 202 4.59 -2.05 3.57
C ILE A 202 3.19 -1.75 4.10
N LEU A 203 2.96 -0.59 4.69
CA LEU A 203 1.67 -0.21 5.22
C LEU A 203 0.65 0.13 4.15
N GLU A 204 1.06 0.75 3.04
CA GLU A 204 0.19 0.91 1.86
C GLU A 204 -0.29 -0.44 1.35
N TRP A 205 0.60 -1.40 1.17
CA TRP A 205 0.20 -2.77 0.83
C TRP A 205 -0.70 -3.42 1.91
N ALA A 206 -0.39 -3.19 3.19
CA ALA A 206 -1.15 -3.77 4.29
C ALA A 206 -2.56 -3.16 4.38
N MET A 207 -2.73 -1.89 4.02
CA MET A 207 -4.03 -1.25 3.79
C MET A 207 -4.76 -1.90 2.62
N ASP A 208 -4.04 -2.20 1.54
CA ASP A 208 -4.63 -2.77 0.34
C ASP A 208 -5.27 -4.13 0.57
N THR A 209 -4.60 -4.96 1.38
CA THR A 209 -4.96 -6.36 1.62
C THR A 209 -5.65 -6.62 2.95
N TYR A 210 -5.71 -5.62 3.85
CA TYR A 210 -6.06 -5.79 5.26
C TYR A 210 -5.33 -6.98 5.88
N HIS A 211 -4.01 -6.91 5.86
CA HIS A 211 -3.17 -8.00 6.34
C HIS A 211 -3.24 -8.12 7.88
N PRO A 212 -3.34 -9.33 8.46
CA PRO A 212 -3.51 -9.51 9.92
C PRO A 212 -2.45 -8.82 10.78
N HIS A 213 -1.24 -8.66 10.25
CA HIS A 213 -0.11 -8.04 10.94
C HIS A 213 0.01 -6.51 10.74
N THR A 214 -0.99 -5.86 10.16
CA THR A 214 -0.94 -4.40 9.90
C THR A 214 -0.71 -3.59 11.18
N SER A 215 -1.29 -4.02 12.30
CA SER A 215 -1.18 -3.31 13.58
C SER A 215 0.27 -3.23 14.11
N ASP A 216 1.11 -4.23 13.82
CA ASP A 216 2.49 -4.28 14.30
C ASP A 216 3.40 -3.39 13.46
N TYR A 217 3.23 -3.41 12.13
CA TYR A 217 3.86 -2.44 11.22
C TYR A 217 3.49 -1.00 11.58
N TYR A 218 2.21 -0.77 11.91
CA TYR A 218 1.70 0.53 12.32
C TYR A 218 2.35 1.02 13.61
N LYS A 219 2.35 0.21 14.68
CA LYS A 219 3.00 0.55 15.96
C LYS A 219 4.46 0.92 15.77
N THR A 220 5.16 0.15 14.93
CA THR A 220 6.57 0.39 14.62
C THR A 220 6.76 1.72 13.89
N LEU A 221 5.96 2.00 12.85
CA LEU A 221 6.03 3.27 12.12
C LEU A 221 5.70 4.47 13.02
N VAL A 222 4.64 4.39 13.81
CA VAL A 222 4.26 5.46 14.76
C VAL A 222 5.40 5.75 15.73
N THR A 223 6.06 4.72 16.26
CA THR A 223 7.17 4.87 17.20
C THR A 223 8.34 5.60 16.54
N LEU A 224 8.71 5.21 15.31
CA LEU A 224 9.76 5.87 14.55
C LEU A 224 9.40 7.32 14.24
N GLN A 225 8.20 7.58 13.71
CA GLN A 225 7.80 8.94 13.33
C GLN A 225 7.60 9.88 14.53
N ARG A 226 7.13 9.40 15.68
CA ARG A 226 7.00 10.21 16.91
C ARG A 226 8.34 10.81 17.35
N SER A 227 9.45 10.11 17.12
CA SER A 227 10.79 10.63 17.42
C SER A 227 11.23 11.78 16.50
N ARG A 228 10.51 12.02 15.39
CA ARG A 228 10.92 12.89 14.27
C ARG A 228 9.97 13.99 13.84
N ILE A 229 8.86 14.20 14.55
CA ILE A 229 7.87 15.28 14.33
C ILE A 229 8.50 16.69 14.18
N LYS A 230 9.77 16.88 14.58
CA LYS A 230 10.50 18.16 14.50
C LYS A 230 11.09 18.52 13.11
N LYS A 231 11.07 17.64 12.09
CA LYS A 231 11.91 17.79 10.87
C LYS A 231 11.22 18.17 9.55
N LYS A 232 9.95 18.60 9.52
CA LYS A 232 9.18 18.82 8.27
C LYS A 232 9.15 17.58 7.36
N GLU A 233 9.01 16.40 7.95
CA GLU A 233 8.89 15.16 7.17
C GLU A 233 7.42 14.95 6.73
N ASP A 234 7.23 14.26 5.61
CA ASP A 234 5.91 13.92 5.09
C ASP A 234 5.25 12.83 5.96
N CYS A 235 4.15 13.21 6.62
CA CYS A 235 3.34 12.34 7.45
C CYS A 235 2.03 11.90 6.78
N THR A 236 1.81 12.24 5.51
CA THR A 236 0.53 11.99 4.81
C THR A 236 0.17 10.50 4.72
N PRO A 237 1.09 9.55 4.45
CA PRO A 237 0.71 8.13 4.44
C PRO A 237 0.34 7.63 5.84
N LEU A 238 1.03 8.11 6.88
CA LEU A 238 0.69 7.76 8.26
C LEU A 238 -0.69 8.31 8.64
N LEU A 239 -1.00 9.56 8.30
CA LEU A 239 -2.31 10.14 8.59
C LEU A 239 -3.45 9.39 7.89
N THR A 240 -3.26 8.99 6.63
CA THR A 240 -4.23 8.13 5.92
C THR A 240 -4.50 6.86 6.73
N ILE A 241 -3.46 6.18 7.22
CA ILE A 241 -3.61 4.98 8.04
C ILE A 241 -4.35 5.30 9.35
N ILE A 242 -3.95 6.35 10.07
CA ILE A 242 -4.57 6.74 11.34
C ILE A 242 -6.08 6.99 11.15
N LEU A 243 -6.45 7.75 10.11
CA LEU A 243 -7.85 8.07 9.81
C LEU A 243 -8.65 6.83 9.41
N LEU A 244 -8.09 5.92 8.61
CA LEU A 244 -8.73 4.65 8.27
C LEU A 244 -8.81 3.68 9.46
N ARG A 245 -7.93 3.79 10.45
CA ARG A 245 -8.07 3.08 11.72
C ARG A 245 -9.14 3.70 12.63
N GLY A 246 -9.62 4.91 12.31
CA GLY A 246 -10.57 5.67 13.11
C GLY A 246 -9.97 6.24 14.39
N ASP A 247 -8.63 6.39 14.45
CA ASP A 247 -7.96 6.98 15.61
C ASP A 247 -7.94 8.51 15.49
N CYS A 248 -9.12 9.11 15.69
CA CYS A 248 -9.35 10.55 15.54
C CYS A 248 -8.52 11.39 16.51
N GLU A 249 -8.25 10.89 17.72
CA GLU A 249 -7.40 11.56 18.71
C GLU A 249 -5.95 11.66 18.19
N GLN A 250 -5.39 10.53 17.75
CA GLN A 250 -4.03 10.52 17.21
C GLN A 250 -3.92 11.35 15.93
N ALA A 251 -4.94 11.32 15.05
CA ALA A 251 -4.99 12.16 13.85
C ALA A 251 -4.93 13.64 14.23
N GLY A 252 -5.76 14.08 15.18
CA GLY A 252 -5.76 15.44 15.70
C GLY A 252 -4.41 15.85 16.28
N PHE A 253 -3.76 14.96 17.05
CA PHE A 253 -2.43 15.21 17.59
C PHE A 253 -1.39 15.45 16.49
N PHE A 254 -1.34 14.60 15.46
CA PHE A 254 -0.39 14.77 14.36
C PHE A 254 -0.68 16.03 13.53
N LEU A 255 -1.95 16.32 13.27
CA LEU A 255 -2.37 17.51 12.53
C LEU A 255 -1.97 18.82 13.22
N GLN A 256 -1.92 18.85 14.56
CA GLN A 256 -1.48 20.03 15.30
C GLN A 256 0.04 20.26 15.28
N LYS A 257 0.82 19.25 14.91
CA LYS A 257 2.28 19.36 14.91
C LYS A 257 2.77 20.09 13.68
N LYS A 258 3.63 21.08 13.92
CA LYS A 258 4.32 21.86 12.88
C LYS A 258 5.81 21.52 12.86
N PRO A 259 6.47 21.63 11.69
CA PRO A 259 5.93 22.18 10.44
C PRO A 259 5.60 21.08 9.41
N TRP A 260 4.58 21.33 8.58
CA TRP A 260 4.22 20.49 7.43
C TRP A 260 5.09 20.85 6.23
N PRO A 261 5.44 19.87 5.34
CA PRO A 261 6.12 20.15 4.08
C PRO A 261 5.32 21.15 3.25
N GLU A 262 4.03 20.85 3.03
CA GLU A 262 3.11 21.71 2.29
C GLU A 262 1.89 22.10 3.15
N PRO A 263 1.59 23.41 3.32
CA PRO A 263 0.49 23.85 4.17
C PRO A 263 -0.90 23.37 3.75
N TYR A 264 -1.09 23.02 2.47
CA TYR A 264 -2.38 22.51 1.99
C TYR A 264 -2.66 21.10 2.54
N GLU A 265 -1.64 20.28 2.77
CA GLU A 265 -1.79 18.89 3.22
C GLU A 265 -2.40 18.85 4.62
N GLN A 266 -1.86 19.66 5.53
CA GLN A 266 -2.39 19.81 6.90
C GLN A 266 -3.89 20.11 6.87
N LEU A 267 -4.31 21.08 6.03
CA LEU A 267 -5.71 21.45 5.90
C LEU A 267 -6.53 20.35 5.24
N ALA A 268 -6.02 19.71 4.20
CA ALA A 268 -6.73 18.64 3.50
C ALA A 268 -7.04 17.46 4.44
N TYR A 269 -6.08 17.02 5.25
CA TYR A 269 -6.30 15.98 6.25
C TYR A 269 -7.13 16.44 7.45
N SER A 270 -7.05 17.72 7.83
CA SER A 270 -7.96 18.29 8.85
C SER A 270 -9.41 18.30 8.37
N GLY A 271 -9.65 18.61 7.10
CA GLY A 271 -10.97 18.52 6.47
C GLY A 271 -11.50 17.09 6.45
N TRP A 272 -10.63 16.11 6.17
CA TRP A 272 -11.01 14.70 6.23
C TRP A 272 -11.40 14.30 7.65
N LEU A 273 -10.60 14.65 8.67
CA LEU A 273 -10.93 14.38 10.06
C LEU A 273 -12.30 14.98 10.44
N ALA A 274 -12.52 16.26 10.13
CA ALA A 274 -13.79 16.93 10.41
C ALA A 274 -15.00 16.24 9.74
N PHE A 275 -14.83 15.78 8.49
CA PHE A 275 -15.87 15.07 7.75
C PHE A 275 -16.27 13.76 8.45
N ILE A 276 -15.30 12.91 8.81
CA ILE A 276 -15.60 11.61 9.42
C ILE A 276 -16.11 11.73 10.86
N THR A 277 -15.80 12.83 11.57
CA THR A 277 -16.35 13.12 12.90
C THR A 277 -17.71 13.82 12.86
N GLY A 278 -18.24 14.14 11.67
CA GLY A 278 -19.58 14.69 11.47
C GLY A 278 -19.68 16.21 11.40
N ASP A 279 -18.58 16.95 11.48
CA ASP A 279 -18.57 18.41 11.27
C ASP A 279 -18.40 18.74 9.79
N ASN A 280 -19.48 18.54 9.02
CA ASN A 280 -19.44 18.67 7.57
C ASN A 280 -19.16 20.11 7.11
N GLN A 281 -19.64 21.12 7.84
CA GLN A 281 -19.41 22.52 7.49
C GLN A 281 -17.92 22.88 7.67
N LEU A 282 -17.33 22.50 8.81
CA LEU A 282 -15.89 22.68 9.03
C LEU A 282 -15.07 21.93 7.98
N ALA A 283 -15.50 20.71 7.59
CA ALA A 283 -14.84 19.96 6.54
C ALA A 283 -14.81 20.72 5.21
N ILE A 284 -15.96 21.22 4.75
CA ILE A 284 -16.09 21.99 3.51
C ILE A 284 -15.19 23.23 3.54
N ASP A 285 -15.26 24.02 4.61
CA ASP A 285 -14.47 25.25 4.75
C ASP A 285 -12.96 24.97 4.76
N THR A 286 -12.56 23.90 5.45
CA THR A 286 -11.16 23.50 5.56
C THR A 286 -10.63 22.96 4.23
N PHE A 287 -11.40 22.13 3.53
CA PHE A 287 -11.03 21.64 2.19
C PHE A 287 -10.98 22.77 1.16
N ALA A 288 -11.90 23.74 1.20
CA ALA A 288 -11.87 24.89 0.29
C ALA A 288 -10.58 25.70 0.45
N ARG A 289 -10.12 25.90 1.69
CA ARG A 289 -8.82 26.54 2.00
C ARG A 289 -7.64 25.71 1.51
N ALA A 290 -7.67 24.40 1.72
CA ALA A 290 -6.63 23.49 1.21
C ALA A 290 -6.54 23.57 -0.33
N LEU A 291 -7.68 23.51 -1.01
CA LEU A 291 -7.75 23.58 -2.47
C LEU A 291 -7.24 24.92 -3.02
N ALA A 292 -7.52 26.03 -2.33
CA ALA A 292 -7.00 27.34 -2.72
C ALA A 292 -5.47 27.40 -2.65
N LEU A 293 -4.86 26.84 -1.60
CA LEU A 293 -3.40 26.74 -1.48
C LEU A 293 -2.81 25.80 -2.53
N TYR A 294 -3.43 24.64 -2.75
CA TYR A 294 -2.98 23.69 -3.75
C TYR A 294 -3.04 24.25 -5.18
N LYS A 295 -4.10 24.99 -5.53
CA LYS A 295 -4.22 25.73 -6.81
C LYS A 295 -3.05 26.71 -7.02
N LYS A 296 -2.64 27.41 -5.95
CA LYS A 296 -1.51 28.34 -5.97
C LYS A 296 -0.19 27.62 -6.17
N LEU A 297 0.00 26.47 -5.50
CA LEU A 297 1.19 25.62 -5.62
C LEU A 297 1.32 25.07 -7.05
N GLU A 298 0.27 24.44 -7.56
CA GLU A 298 0.22 23.85 -8.90
C GLU A 298 0.19 24.88 -10.03
N ARG A 299 -0.05 26.16 -9.72
CA ARG A 299 -0.30 27.25 -10.68
C ARG A 299 -1.42 26.92 -11.68
N LYS A 300 -2.39 26.09 -11.28
CA LYS A 300 -3.53 25.64 -12.09
C LYS A 300 -4.85 26.13 -11.50
N ARG A 301 -5.67 26.78 -12.33
CA ARG A 301 -7.01 27.26 -11.91
C ARG A 301 -8.02 26.12 -11.76
N LYS A 302 -7.95 25.12 -12.64
CA LYS A 302 -8.77 23.90 -12.63
C LYS A 302 -7.91 22.76 -12.11
N THR A 303 -8.03 22.48 -10.82
CA THR A 303 -7.40 21.33 -10.15
C THR A 303 -8.26 20.91 -8.97
N PHE A 304 -7.92 19.79 -8.36
CA PHE A 304 -8.59 19.16 -7.23
C PHE A 304 -7.54 18.63 -6.25
N LEU A 305 -7.91 18.41 -5.00
CA LEU A 305 -6.98 17.87 -4.00
C LEU A 305 -6.56 16.44 -4.38
N PRO A 306 -5.28 16.07 -4.20
CA PRO A 306 -4.82 14.72 -4.48
C PRO A 306 -5.40 13.69 -3.49
N ASP A 307 -5.36 12.42 -3.89
CA ASP A 307 -5.61 11.23 -3.08
C ASP A 307 -6.94 11.20 -2.30
N TYR A 308 -6.98 10.50 -1.16
CA TYR A 308 -8.18 10.43 -0.31
C TYR A 308 -8.73 11.80 0.08
N PRO A 309 -7.94 12.84 0.43
CA PRO A 309 -8.49 14.16 0.72
C PRO A 309 -9.35 14.74 -0.42
N GLY A 310 -9.02 14.48 -1.69
CA GLY A 310 -9.86 14.86 -2.83
C GLY A 310 -11.19 14.11 -2.89
N VAL A 311 -11.17 12.82 -2.58
CA VAL A 311 -12.39 11.99 -2.47
C VAL A 311 -13.29 12.51 -1.33
N PHE A 312 -12.74 12.69 -0.13
CA PHE A 312 -13.50 13.16 1.03
C PHE A 312 -13.99 14.59 0.90
N HIS A 313 -13.26 15.47 0.22
CA HIS A 313 -13.78 16.79 -0.16
C HIS A 313 -15.01 16.68 -1.05
N THR A 314 -14.98 15.81 -2.06
CA THR A 314 -16.12 15.59 -2.95
C THR A 314 -17.33 15.05 -2.17
N LEU A 315 -17.10 14.10 -1.25
CA LEU A 315 -18.14 13.55 -0.39
C LEU A 315 -18.73 14.59 0.58
N ALA A 316 -17.92 15.49 1.12
CA ALA A 316 -18.38 16.57 2.00
C ALA A 316 -19.31 17.55 1.26
N LEU A 317 -18.98 17.90 0.01
CA LEU A 317 -19.83 18.71 -0.86
C LEU A 317 -21.16 18.02 -1.15
N ILE A 318 -21.15 16.70 -1.38
CA ILE A 318 -22.37 15.91 -1.59
C ILE A 318 -23.23 15.87 -0.32
N LYS A 319 -22.62 15.61 0.86
CA LYS A 319 -23.31 15.55 2.16
C LYS A 319 -23.99 16.86 2.56
N SER A 320 -23.57 17.99 1.98
CA SER A 320 -24.14 19.30 2.31
C SER A 320 -25.62 19.47 1.97
N GLY A 321 -26.14 18.69 1.01
CA GLY A 321 -27.50 18.89 0.51
C GLY A 321 -27.68 20.11 -0.42
N ASP A 322 -26.73 21.05 -0.45
CA ASP A 322 -26.82 22.29 -1.23
C ASP A 322 -26.62 21.99 -2.73
N PRO A 323 -27.61 22.31 -3.60
CA PRO A 323 -27.50 22.13 -5.05
C PRO A 323 -26.26 22.79 -5.67
N LEU A 324 -25.80 23.94 -5.16
CA LEU A 324 -24.61 24.62 -5.66
C LEU A 324 -23.33 23.83 -5.32
N LEU A 325 -23.23 23.28 -4.11
CA LEU A 325 -22.09 22.46 -3.69
C LEU A 325 -22.12 21.08 -4.36
N MET A 326 -23.30 20.49 -4.58
CA MET A 326 -23.47 19.29 -5.38
C MET A 326 -23.04 19.50 -6.84
N GLN A 327 -23.36 20.65 -7.44
CA GLN A 327 -22.87 21.00 -8.78
C GLN A 327 -21.33 21.13 -8.80
N GLN A 328 -20.74 21.72 -7.75
CA GLN A 328 -19.28 21.77 -7.62
C GLN A 328 -18.66 20.37 -7.51
N ALA A 329 -19.27 19.45 -6.75
CA ALA A 329 -18.83 18.06 -6.67
C ALA A 329 -18.90 17.37 -8.04
N TYR A 330 -19.98 17.59 -8.79
CA TYR A 330 -20.15 17.05 -10.14
C TYR A 330 -19.04 17.52 -11.08
N ASP A 331 -18.74 18.82 -11.07
CA ASP A 331 -17.69 19.41 -11.90
C ASP A 331 -16.29 18.89 -11.52
N GLN A 332 -16.04 18.64 -10.23
CA GLN A 332 -14.79 18.02 -9.76
C GLN A 332 -14.63 16.60 -10.31
N ILE A 333 -15.67 15.78 -10.24
CA ILE A 333 -15.63 14.41 -10.79
C ILE A 333 -15.36 14.43 -12.30
N LEU A 334 -16.00 15.34 -13.05
CA LEU A 334 -15.75 15.49 -14.49
C LEU A 334 -14.32 15.94 -14.81
N LEU A 335 -13.73 16.77 -13.95
CA LEU A 335 -12.34 17.20 -14.10
C LEU A 335 -11.38 16.03 -13.83
N MET A 336 -11.61 15.25 -12.77
CA MET A 336 -10.80 14.09 -12.41
C MET A 336 -10.80 13.01 -13.50
N ASP A 337 -11.96 12.76 -14.10
CA ASP A 337 -12.13 11.81 -15.22
C ASP A 337 -11.33 12.24 -16.46
N LYS A 338 -11.36 13.55 -16.79
CA LYS A 338 -10.57 14.11 -17.91
C LYS A 338 -9.07 14.00 -17.69
N ASP A 339 -8.61 14.23 -16.46
CA ASP A 339 -7.19 14.17 -16.09
C ASP A 339 -6.67 12.73 -15.90
N LYS A 340 -7.53 11.71 -16.10
CA LYS A 340 -7.22 10.27 -15.97
C LYS A 340 -6.50 9.91 -14.67
N ARG A 341 -6.85 10.56 -13.55
CA ARG A 341 -6.21 10.27 -12.26
C ARG A 341 -6.77 9.00 -11.61
N SER A 342 -5.93 8.30 -10.87
CA SER A 342 -6.21 6.99 -10.27
C SER A 342 -7.49 6.94 -9.41
N TYR A 343 -7.91 8.04 -8.79
CA TYR A 343 -9.09 8.08 -7.92
C TYR A 343 -10.39 8.51 -8.61
N ALA A 344 -10.34 8.90 -9.89
CA ALA A 344 -11.55 9.26 -10.63
C ALA A 344 -12.55 8.09 -10.69
N ASP A 345 -12.02 6.87 -10.84
CA ASP A 345 -12.80 5.62 -10.88
C ASP A 345 -13.55 5.33 -9.57
N LEU A 346 -13.12 5.88 -8.42
CA LEU A 346 -13.87 5.76 -7.16
C LEU A 346 -15.16 6.58 -7.17
N LEU A 347 -15.17 7.68 -7.92
CA LEU A 347 -16.25 8.66 -7.94
C LEU A 347 -17.17 8.53 -9.16
N VAL A 348 -16.89 7.61 -10.09
CA VAL A 348 -17.73 7.39 -11.28
C VAL A 348 -19.17 7.03 -10.91
N SER A 349 -19.39 6.21 -9.88
CA SER A 349 -20.75 5.87 -9.41
C SER A 349 -21.44 7.05 -8.72
N TRP A 350 -20.69 7.91 -8.03
CA TRP A 350 -21.19 9.15 -7.42
C TRP A 350 -21.72 10.15 -8.45
N LYS A 351 -21.14 10.18 -9.65
CA LYS A 351 -21.65 11.00 -10.76
C LYS A 351 -23.14 10.74 -11.03
N LYS A 352 -23.58 9.48 -10.98
CA LYS A 352 -24.99 9.11 -11.22
C LYS A 352 -25.91 9.57 -10.09
N VAL A 353 -25.43 9.52 -8.84
CA VAL A 353 -26.17 10.06 -7.69
C VAL A 353 -26.39 11.55 -7.88
N LEU A 354 -25.33 12.28 -8.24
CA LEU A 354 -25.40 13.73 -8.51
C LEU A 354 -26.29 14.06 -9.70
N GLU A 355 -26.22 13.31 -10.81
CA GLU A 355 -27.11 13.50 -11.96
C GLU A 355 -28.59 13.38 -11.55
N ARG A 356 -28.92 12.40 -10.71
CA ARG A 356 -30.28 12.22 -10.17
C ARG A 356 -30.68 13.37 -9.24
N GLN A 357 -29.79 13.80 -8.34
CA GLN A 357 -30.10 14.85 -7.36
C GLN A 357 -30.25 16.24 -7.96
N LEU A 358 -29.44 16.53 -8.98
CA LEU A 358 -29.43 17.81 -9.71
C LEU A 358 -30.45 17.86 -10.86
N GLY A 359 -31.20 16.78 -11.11
CA GLY A 359 -32.11 16.68 -12.25
C GLY A 359 -31.39 16.87 -13.59
N LEU A 360 -30.18 16.30 -13.73
CA LEU A 360 -29.41 16.32 -14.98
C LEU A 360 -29.76 15.10 -15.82
N PRO A 361 -29.75 15.22 -17.17
CA PRO A 361 -30.01 14.08 -18.03
C PRO A 361 -28.92 13.01 -17.83
N PRO A 362 -29.28 11.72 -17.73
CA PRO A 362 -28.30 10.65 -17.62
C PRO A 362 -27.39 10.67 -18.85
N ASN A 363 -26.09 10.67 -18.63
CA ASN A 363 -25.13 10.74 -19.73
C ASN A 363 -25.21 9.46 -20.58
N LYS A 364 -25.66 9.57 -21.83
CA LYS A 364 -25.87 8.43 -22.75
C LYS A 364 -24.58 7.78 -23.26
N LYS A 365 -23.39 8.31 -22.93
CA LYS A 365 -22.15 7.60 -23.21
C LYS A 365 -22.20 6.28 -22.45
N LYS A 366 -22.22 5.15 -23.19
CA LYS A 366 -22.15 3.79 -22.63
C LYS A 366 -21.21 3.85 -21.44
N ASN A 367 -21.73 3.48 -20.27
CA ASN A 367 -20.94 3.21 -19.07
C ASN A 367 -19.59 2.71 -19.57
N THR A 368 -18.52 3.46 -19.31
CA THR A 368 -17.18 2.87 -19.36
C THR A 368 -17.35 1.61 -18.54
N SER A 369 -17.36 0.47 -19.23
CA SER A 369 -17.38 -0.85 -18.62
C SER A 369 -16.43 -0.74 -17.45
N TYR A 370 -16.91 -0.97 -16.22
CA TYR A 370 -16.09 -1.00 -15.01
C TYR A 370 -14.76 -1.59 -15.43
N SER A 371 -13.73 -0.76 -15.62
CA SER A 371 -12.65 -1.20 -16.50
C SER A 371 -12.04 -2.38 -15.76
N SER A 372 -12.17 -3.57 -16.35
CA SER A 372 -11.82 -4.82 -15.69
C SER A 372 -10.32 -4.86 -15.37
N HIS A 373 -9.54 -3.95 -15.96
CA HIS A 373 -8.16 -3.65 -15.60
C HIS A 373 -7.98 -2.94 -14.25
N PHE A 374 -8.91 -2.10 -13.80
CA PHE A 374 -8.79 -1.37 -12.53
C PHE A 374 -9.25 -2.20 -11.31
N MET A 375 -10.18 -3.15 -11.51
CA MET A 375 -10.63 -4.04 -10.43
C MET A 375 -9.53 -4.94 -9.86
N MET A 376 -8.38 -5.09 -10.52
CA MET A 376 -7.25 -5.87 -10.01
C MET A 376 -6.35 -5.09 -9.03
N LYS A 377 -6.65 -3.82 -8.69
CA LYS A 377 -5.84 -2.99 -7.79
C LYS A 377 -6.62 -2.21 -6.72
N LEU A 378 -7.94 -2.37 -6.63
CA LEU A 378 -8.72 -1.65 -5.62
C LEU A 378 -8.51 -2.24 -4.23
N ASN A 379 -8.13 -1.40 -3.28
CA ASN A 379 -8.08 -1.82 -1.89
C ASN A 379 -9.47 -1.99 -1.29
N GLY A 380 -9.51 -2.64 -0.12
CA GLY A 380 -10.78 -2.89 0.54
C GLY A 380 -11.55 -1.61 0.91
N THR A 381 -10.89 -0.46 1.14
CA THR A 381 -11.55 0.82 1.40
C THR A 381 -12.17 1.39 0.12
N ASP A 382 -11.43 1.35 -0.97
CA ASP A 382 -11.85 1.81 -2.29
C ASP A 382 -13.08 1.05 -2.78
N VAL A 383 -13.11 -0.27 -2.55
CA VAL A 383 -14.29 -1.08 -2.83
C VAL A 383 -15.49 -0.58 -2.03
N ILE A 384 -15.35 -0.32 -0.72
CA ILE A 384 -16.43 0.22 0.10
C ILE A 384 -16.93 1.56 -0.45
N LEU A 385 -16.01 2.49 -0.75
CA LEU A 385 -16.35 3.82 -1.28
C LEU A 385 -17.03 3.77 -2.64
N GLN A 386 -16.63 2.84 -3.52
CA GLN A 386 -17.31 2.58 -4.79
C GLN A 386 -18.72 2.00 -4.62
N ARG A 387 -18.94 1.20 -3.58
CA ARG A 387 -20.25 0.56 -3.30
C ARG A 387 -21.21 1.49 -2.56
N LEU A 388 -20.73 2.51 -1.86
CA LEU A 388 -21.56 3.45 -1.11
C LEU A 388 -22.68 4.08 -1.95
N PRO A 389 -22.45 4.58 -3.19
CA PRO A 389 -23.51 5.07 -4.08
C PRO A 389 -24.67 4.10 -4.35
N LEU A 390 -24.42 2.78 -4.26
CA LEU A 390 -25.45 1.78 -4.55
C LEU A 390 -26.60 1.79 -3.53
N VAL A 391 -26.38 2.38 -2.35
CA VAL A 391 -27.45 2.61 -1.37
C VAL A 391 -28.60 3.40 -1.99
N TRP A 392 -28.27 4.43 -2.79
CA TRP A 392 -29.26 5.30 -3.45
C TRP A 392 -29.56 4.95 -4.91
N LEU A 393 -28.75 4.09 -5.53
CA LEU A 393 -28.88 3.75 -6.96
C LEU A 393 -29.44 2.34 -7.20
N ASP A 394 -28.97 1.34 -6.46
CA ASP A 394 -29.31 -0.06 -6.71
C ASP A 394 -29.03 -0.94 -5.47
N SER A 395 -30.03 -1.02 -4.58
CA SER A 395 -29.97 -1.83 -3.37
C SER A 395 -29.87 -3.34 -3.67
N LYS A 396 -30.31 -3.80 -4.85
CA LYS A 396 -30.18 -5.20 -5.27
C LYS A 396 -28.74 -5.53 -5.63
N GLU A 397 -28.07 -4.65 -6.36
CA GLU A 397 -26.65 -4.79 -6.68
C GLU A 397 -25.78 -4.68 -5.41
N LEU A 398 -26.11 -3.77 -4.48
CA LEU A 398 -25.46 -3.72 -3.18
C LEU A 398 -25.57 -5.07 -2.44
N LYS A 399 -26.76 -5.67 -2.43
CA LYS A 399 -26.99 -7.00 -1.81
C LYS A 399 -26.22 -8.13 -2.51
N ARG A 400 -26.04 -8.10 -3.83
CA ARG A 400 -25.20 -9.07 -4.56
C ARG A 400 -23.74 -9.01 -4.13
N ASN A 401 -23.25 -7.83 -3.76
CA ASN A 401 -21.88 -7.61 -3.28
C ASN A 401 -21.71 -7.90 -1.77
N ALA A 402 -22.75 -8.35 -1.05
CA ALA A 402 -22.72 -8.55 0.39
C ALA A 402 -21.60 -9.50 0.87
N LYS A 403 -21.33 -10.58 0.14
CA LYS A 403 -20.24 -11.51 0.52
C LYS A 403 -18.87 -10.84 0.47
N GLN A 404 -18.62 -9.97 -0.51
CA GLN A 404 -17.37 -9.21 -0.61
C GLN A 404 -17.27 -8.20 0.54
N LEU A 405 -18.36 -7.49 0.84
CA LEU A 405 -18.42 -6.55 1.96
C LEU A 405 -18.21 -7.23 3.31
N GLU A 406 -18.77 -8.43 3.51
CA GLU A 406 -18.55 -9.24 4.74
C GLU A 406 -17.07 -9.63 4.88
N ASN A 407 -16.43 -10.10 3.80
CA ASN A 407 -15.00 -10.42 3.80
C ASN A 407 -14.13 -9.18 4.09
N ILE A 408 -14.51 -8.01 3.57
CA ILE A 408 -13.84 -6.75 3.85
C ILE A 408 -14.02 -6.37 5.32
N LYS A 409 -15.26 -6.40 5.84
CA LYS A 409 -15.58 -6.10 7.24
C LYS A 409 -14.73 -6.92 8.20
N VAL A 410 -14.68 -8.24 8.00
CA VAL A 410 -13.91 -9.16 8.86
C VAL A 410 -12.41 -8.85 8.79
N ARG A 411 -11.83 -8.73 7.58
CA ARG A 411 -10.38 -8.48 7.44
C ARG A 411 -9.96 -7.11 7.98
N ALA A 412 -10.74 -6.07 7.69
CA ALA A 412 -10.50 -4.71 8.18
C ALA A 412 -10.54 -4.69 9.72
N SER A 413 -11.55 -5.32 10.32
CA SER A 413 -11.67 -5.42 11.77
C SER A 413 -10.48 -6.14 12.41
N LEU A 414 -10.08 -7.30 11.88
CA LEU A 414 -8.94 -8.06 12.39
C LEU A 414 -7.61 -7.31 12.25
N SER A 415 -7.50 -6.44 11.25
CA SER A 415 -6.30 -5.63 10.98
C SER A 415 -6.29 -4.28 11.70
N GLY A 416 -7.37 -3.95 12.41
CA GLY A 416 -7.53 -2.69 13.15
C GLY A 416 -7.92 -1.48 12.30
N PHE A 417 -8.38 -1.68 11.06
CA PHE A 417 -8.97 -0.64 10.22
C PHE A 417 -10.47 -0.51 10.54
N LEU A 418 -10.75 0.09 11.69
CA LEU A 418 -12.10 0.10 12.27
C LEU A 418 -13.08 0.98 11.50
N TRP A 419 -12.61 2.07 10.86
CA TRP A 419 -13.49 2.95 10.09
C TRP A 419 -14.04 2.26 8.83
N PRO A 420 -13.23 1.63 7.95
CA PRO A 420 -13.73 0.80 6.87
C PRO A 420 -14.59 -0.37 7.34
N ALA A 421 -14.26 -1.00 8.48
CA ALA A 421 -15.07 -2.08 9.05
C ALA A 421 -16.48 -1.60 9.42
N ALA A 422 -16.58 -0.43 10.08
CA ALA A 422 -17.85 0.19 10.44
C ALA A 422 -18.66 0.56 9.19
N LEU A 423 -18.03 1.15 8.17
CA LEU A 423 -18.68 1.53 6.92
C LEU A 423 -19.15 0.31 6.12
N ALA A 424 -18.37 -0.77 6.07
CA ALA A 424 -18.79 -2.03 5.45
C ALA A 424 -20.01 -2.64 6.16
N ALA A 425 -20.04 -2.59 7.50
CA ALA A 425 -21.21 -3.02 8.28
C ALA A 425 -22.43 -2.13 8.00
N GLU A 426 -22.25 -0.82 7.88
CA GLU A 426 -23.30 0.11 7.50
C GLU A 426 -23.92 -0.23 6.13
N LEU A 427 -23.08 -0.52 5.13
CA LEU A 427 -23.53 -0.94 3.80
C LEU A 427 -24.26 -2.29 3.81
N LEU A 428 -23.78 -3.26 4.60
CA LEU A 428 -24.46 -4.55 4.77
C LEU A 428 -25.84 -4.38 5.41
N ALA A 429 -25.95 -3.48 6.39
CA ALA A 429 -27.23 -3.13 6.99
C ALA A 429 -28.17 -2.46 5.98
N ALA A 430 -27.67 -1.52 5.17
CA ALA A 430 -28.42 -0.87 4.10
C ALA A 430 -28.89 -1.89 3.03
N ALA A 431 -28.10 -2.92 2.76
CA ALA A 431 -28.46 -4.04 1.88
C ALA A 431 -29.50 -5.02 2.49
N GLY A 432 -29.90 -4.81 3.75
CA GLY A 432 -30.80 -5.70 4.49
C GLY A 432 -30.16 -7.00 4.98
N VAL A 433 -28.83 -7.11 4.95
CA VAL A 433 -28.10 -8.30 5.40
C VAL A 433 -27.83 -8.20 6.89
N GLN A 434 -28.41 -9.13 7.67
CA GLN A 434 -28.28 -9.18 9.14
C GLN A 434 -28.43 -7.78 9.79
N ARG A 435 -29.41 -7.01 9.34
CA ARG A 435 -29.53 -5.56 9.59
C ARG A 435 -29.30 -5.16 11.05
N LYS A 436 -29.95 -5.85 12.00
CA LYS A 436 -29.80 -5.55 13.44
C LYS A 436 -28.37 -5.74 13.94
N ILE A 437 -27.71 -6.83 13.54
CA ILE A 437 -26.35 -7.18 13.96
C ILE A 437 -25.35 -6.16 13.38
N ASN A 438 -25.45 -5.90 12.07
CA ASN A 438 -24.55 -4.99 11.40
C ASN A 438 -24.73 -3.53 11.84
N LEU A 439 -25.96 -3.09 12.14
CA LEU A 439 -26.19 -1.76 12.73
C LEU A 439 -25.61 -1.64 14.15
N ALA A 440 -25.78 -2.66 14.98
CA ALA A 440 -25.23 -2.66 16.34
C ALA A 440 -23.70 -2.57 16.29
N TYR A 441 -23.05 -3.42 15.48
CA TYR A 441 -21.61 -3.42 15.28
C TYR A 441 -21.08 -2.08 14.73
N CYS A 442 -21.76 -1.52 13.71
CA CYS A 442 -21.42 -0.22 13.13
C CYS A 442 -21.46 0.90 14.18
N ARG A 443 -22.54 0.97 14.97
CA ARG A 443 -22.72 1.98 16.03
C ARG A 443 -21.70 1.84 17.14
N GLU A 444 -21.37 0.62 17.55
CA GLU A 444 -20.36 0.36 18.55
C GLU A 444 -19.00 0.93 18.13
N LEU A 445 -18.55 0.60 16.91
CA LEU A 445 -17.30 1.13 16.36
C LEU A 445 -17.35 2.65 16.20
N GLN A 446 -18.41 3.19 15.62
CA GLN A 446 -18.57 4.63 15.40
C GLN A 446 -18.51 5.42 16.70
N THR A 447 -19.18 4.94 17.75
CA THR A 447 -19.15 5.55 19.08
C THR A 447 -17.74 5.49 19.67
N GLY A 448 -17.06 4.34 19.56
CA GLY A 448 -15.69 4.19 20.05
C GLY A 448 -14.66 5.07 19.33
N MET A 449 -14.87 5.35 18.04
CA MET A 449 -13.98 6.20 17.23
C MET A 449 -14.36 7.69 17.24
N GLY A 450 -15.57 8.03 17.69
CA GLY A 450 -16.12 9.39 17.54
C GLY A 450 -16.43 9.76 16.09
N THR A 451 -16.82 8.78 15.27
CA THR A 451 -17.11 8.97 13.84
C THR A 451 -18.58 8.80 13.51
N VAL A 452 -19.03 9.32 12.35
CA VAL A 452 -20.41 9.19 11.87
C VAL A 452 -20.53 8.26 10.66
N GLY A 453 -21.76 7.80 10.41
CA GLY A 453 -22.11 7.04 9.22
C GLY A 453 -22.16 7.88 7.95
N LEU A 454 -22.17 7.19 6.82
CA LEU A 454 -22.25 7.81 5.49
C LEU A 454 -23.48 7.40 4.68
N THR A 455 -24.28 6.43 5.14
CA THR A 455 -25.46 5.98 4.39
C THR A 455 -26.63 6.96 4.45
N ASP A 456 -26.53 8.00 5.29
CA ASP A 456 -27.49 9.10 5.41
C ASP A 456 -27.09 10.36 4.61
N MET A 457 -26.00 10.30 3.83
CA MET A 457 -25.43 11.47 3.15
C MET A 457 -26.34 12.15 2.12
N VAL A 458 -27.28 11.41 1.53
CA VAL A 458 -28.12 11.89 0.43
C VAL A 458 -29.57 11.58 0.75
N GLU A 459 -30.44 12.58 0.61
CA GLU A 459 -31.88 12.42 0.74
C GLU A 459 -32.43 11.59 -0.44
N GLU A 460 -33.26 10.59 -0.16
CA GLU A 460 -33.91 9.79 -1.19
C GLU A 460 -34.96 10.63 -1.94
N LYS A 461 -34.62 11.09 -3.15
CA LYS A 461 -35.61 11.63 -4.09
C LYS A 461 -36.32 10.48 -4.83
N PRO A 462 -37.67 10.38 -4.78
CA PRO A 462 -38.43 9.44 -5.60
C PRO A 462 -38.05 9.52 -7.08
N GLU A 463 -38.02 8.37 -7.79
CA GLU A 463 -37.61 8.32 -9.20
C GLU A 463 -38.45 9.21 -10.12
N TRP A 464 -39.74 9.36 -9.82
CA TRP A 464 -40.65 10.21 -10.58
C TRP A 464 -40.31 11.70 -10.44
N GLU A 465 -39.85 12.14 -9.27
CA GLU A 465 -39.53 13.54 -8.97
C GLU A 465 -38.23 13.95 -9.68
N ALA A 466 -37.19 13.10 -9.57
CA ALA A 466 -35.94 13.30 -10.32
C ALA A 466 -36.17 13.26 -11.84
N GLY A 467 -37.05 12.37 -12.32
CA GLY A 467 -37.43 12.29 -13.74
C GLY A 467 -38.15 13.54 -14.24
N LEU A 468 -39.05 14.09 -13.43
CA LEU A 468 -39.78 15.32 -13.74
C LEU A 468 -38.85 16.54 -13.77
N GLU A 469 -37.97 16.69 -12.78
CA GLU A 469 -36.96 17.76 -12.73
C GLU A 469 -36.04 17.72 -13.96
N ALA A 470 -35.59 16.51 -14.36
CA ALA A 470 -34.76 16.34 -15.55
C ALA A 470 -35.48 16.76 -16.83
N ILE A 471 -36.77 16.42 -16.99
CA ILE A 471 -37.58 16.85 -18.13
C ILE A 471 -37.76 18.37 -18.12
N ILE A 472 -38.05 18.97 -16.96
CA ILE A 472 -38.18 20.41 -16.81
C ILE A 472 -36.88 21.13 -17.20
N ASN A 473 -35.73 20.62 -16.74
CA ASN A 473 -34.42 21.20 -17.04
C ASN A 473 -34.06 21.05 -18.53
N LEU A 474 -34.40 19.91 -19.15
CA LEU A 474 -34.27 19.72 -20.60
C LEU A 474 -35.13 20.71 -21.39
N ALA A 475 -36.38 20.94 -20.97
CA ALA A 475 -37.28 21.88 -21.60
C ALA A 475 -36.78 23.34 -21.49
N LYS A 476 -36.24 23.73 -20.32
CA LYS A 476 -35.61 25.04 -20.10
C LYS A 476 -34.34 25.23 -20.92
N GLY A 477 -33.48 24.19 -21.01
CA GLY A 477 -32.29 24.22 -21.85
C GLY A 477 -32.59 24.27 -23.36
N GLY A 478 -33.66 23.59 -23.80
CA GLY A 478 -34.14 23.62 -25.18
C GLY A 478 -34.76 24.96 -25.61
N ALA A 479 -35.37 25.70 -24.67
CA ALA A 479 -35.89 27.04 -24.93
C ALA A 479 -34.76 28.09 -25.10
N ALA A 480 -33.68 27.98 -24.32
CA ALA A 480 -32.50 28.85 -24.44
C ALA A 480 -31.69 28.59 -25.73
N GLY A 481 -31.74 27.38 -26.28
CA GLY A 481 -31.10 27.02 -27.55
C GLY A 481 -31.86 27.44 -28.81
N LYS A 482 -33.13 27.85 -28.70
CA LYS A 482 -33.94 28.37 -29.81
C LYS A 482 -33.97 29.91 -29.89
N ALA A 483 -33.31 30.59 -28.96
CA ALA A 483 -33.20 32.05 -28.91
C ALA A 483 -31.76 32.55 -29.19
N LYS A 484 -31.00 31.82 -30.01
CA LYS A 484 -29.70 32.25 -30.54
C LYS A 484 -29.65 32.12 -32.05
#